data_AF-A0A355ACJ8-F1
#
_entry.id   AF-A0A355ACJ8-F1
#
_cell.length_a   1.000
_cell.length_b   1.000
_cell.length_c   1.000
_cell.angle_alpha   90.00
_cell.angle_beta   90.00
_cell.angle_gamma   90.00
#
_symmetry.space_group_name_H-M   'P 1'
#
loop_
_entity.id
_entity.type
_entity.pdbx_description
1 polymer ?
#
loop_
_entity_poly.entity_id
_entity_poly.type
_entity_poly.pdbx_seq_one_letter_code
_entity_poly.pdbx_strand_id
1 'polypeptide(L)' 'KSIKVGSPEDTSNFVNAVIHEASFDKISSYIDQAKADKDAEIIVGGNHDKSKG' A
#
# COMPACT_ATOMS: atom_id res chain seq x y z
N LYS A 1 -11.13 6.43 -9.82
CA LYS A 1 -11.51 6.55 -8.39
C LYS A 1 -10.29 6.16 -7.57
N SER A 2 -9.81 7.00 -6.65
CA SER A 2 -8.67 6.68 -5.79
C SER A 2 -9.18 6.38 -4.38
N ILE A 3 -8.60 5.38 -3.72
CA ILE A 3 -8.88 5.06 -2.32
C ILE A 3 -8.03 5.99 -1.46
N LYS A 4 -8.65 6.75 -0.56
CA LYS A 4 -7.93 7.65 0.34
C LYS A 4 -7.43 6.86 1.55
N VAL A 5 -6.12 6.89 1.78
CA VAL A 5 -5.45 6.19 2.88
C VAL A 5 -4.89 7.24 3.84
N GLY A 6 -5.06 7.06 5.15
CA GLY A 6 -4.52 8.00 6.14
C GLY A 6 -4.85 7.68 7.59
N SER A 7 -4.79 8.69 8.46
CA SER A 7 -5.08 8.53 9.89
C SER A 7 -6.54 8.11 10.13
N PRO A 8 -6.81 7.23 11.12
CA PRO A 8 -8.16 6.90 11.57
C PRO A 8 -8.95 8.11 12.10
N GLU A 9 -8.28 9.20 12.46
CA GLU A 9 -8.93 10.43 12.95
C GLU A 9 -9.58 11.26 11.82
N ASP A 10 -9.10 11.12 10.58
CA ASP A 10 -9.72 11.73 9.41
C ASP A 10 -10.71 10.74 8.79
N THR A 11 -12.00 10.93 9.11
CA THR A 11 -13.12 10.10 8.64
C THR A 11 -13.36 10.12 7.13
N SER A 12 -12.65 10.99 6.38
CA SER A 12 -12.67 10.95 4.91
C SER A 12 -11.70 9.92 4.32
N ASN A 13 -10.81 9.35 5.14
CA ASN A 13 -10.00 8.20 4.75
C ASN A 13 -10.85 6.94 4.75
N PHE A 14 -10.64 6.11 3.73
CA PHE A 14 -11.35 4.83 3.59
C PHE A 14 -10.54 3.66 4.18
N VAL A 15 -9.21 3.79 4.21
CA VAL A 15 -8.29 2.77 4.73
C VAL A 15 -7.23 3.45 5.61
N ASN A 16 -6.77 2.76 6.65
CA ASN A 16 -5.75 3.26 7.58
C ASN A 16 -4.36 2.70 7.26
N ALA A 17 -3.32 3.24 7.92
CA ALA A 17 -1.95 2.75 7.80
C ALA A 17 -1.78 1.33 8.37
N VAL A 18 -0.77 0.61 7.87
CA VAL A 18 -0.40 -0.73 8.37
C VAL A 18 0.31 -0.58 9.72
N ILE A 19 -0.10 -1.39 10.71
CA ILE A 19 0.31 -1.23 12.12
C ILE A 19 1.80 -1.46 12.40
N HIS A 20 2.47 -2.33 11.61
CA HIS A 20 3.85 -2.78 11.90
C HIS A 20 4.73 -2.74 10.65
N GLU A 21 5.97 -2.28 10.82
CA GLU A 21 6.99 -2.23 9.76
C GLU A 21 7.19 -3.59 9.09
N ALA A 22 7.30 -4.69 9.86
CA ALA A 22 7.43 -6.03 9.30
C ALA A 22 6.24 -6.45 8.40
N SER A 23 5.03 -5.97 8.70
CA SER A 23 3.86 -6.22 7.85
C SER A 23 3.89 -5.36 6.60
N PHE A 24 4.33 -4.10 6.73
CA PHE A 24 4.55 -3.21 5.60
C PHE A 24 5.58 -3.80 4.64
N ASP A 25 6.77 -4.15 5.13
CA ASP A 25 7.86 -4.70 4.33
C ASP A 25 7.45 -5.99 3.61
N LYS A 26 6.72 -6.87 4.31
CA LYS A 26 6.17 -8.09 3.70
C LYS A 26 5.24 -7.77 2.53
N ILE A 27 4.26 -6.88 2.71
CA ILE A 27 3.31 -6.51 1.64
C ILE A 27 4.03 -5.80 0.49
N SER A 28 4.89 -4.85 0.79
CA SER A 28 5.66 -4.08 -0.20
C SER A 28 6.56 -4.99 -1.03
N SER A 29 7.17 -6.01 -0.42
CA SER A 29 7.98 -6.99 -1.16
C SER A 29 7.18 -7.75 -2.24
N TYR A 30 5.92 -8.11 -1.96
CA TYR A 30 5.07 -8.77 -2.94
C TYR A 30 4.67 -7.82 -4.08
N ILE A 31 4.42 -6.55 -3.74
CA ILE A 31 4.10 -5.51 -4.73
C ILE A 31 5.32 -5.28 -5.64
N ASP A 32 6.52 -5.19 -5.08
CA ASP A 32 7.74 -4.98 -5.84
C ASP A 32 8.08 -6.19 -6.73
N GLN A 33 7.84 -7.41 -6.23
CA GLN A 33 7.93 -8.62 -7.04
C GLN A 33 6.95 -8.59 -8.22
N ALA A 34 5.69 -8.21 -7.97
CA ALA A 34 4.68 -8.11 -9.03
C ALA A 34 5.00 -7.02 -10.07
N LYS A 35 5.69 -5.93 -9.67
CA LYS A 35 6.18 -4.90 -10.61
C LYS A 35 7.33 -5.40 -11.49
N ALA A 36 8.14 -6.34 -10.98
CA ALA A 36 9.27 -6.89 -11.70
C ALA A 36 8.89 -8.09 -12.58
N ASP A 37 7.72 -8.69 -12.36
CA ASP A 37 7.25 -9.85 -13.10
C ASP A 37 6.68 -9.43 -14.47
N LYS A 38 7.19 -10.04 -15.53
CA LYS A 38 6.74 -9.83 -16.92
C LYS A 38 5.36 -10.42 -17.19
N ASP A 39 4.91 -11.36 -16.36
CA ASP A 39 3.64 -12.07 -16.51
C ASP A 39 2.53 -11.43 -15.62
N ALA A 40 2.85 -10.36 -14.88
CA ALA A 40 1.91 -9.64 -14.01
C ALA A 40 1.74 -8.18 -14.44
N GLU A 41 0.52 -7.65 -14.25
CA GLU A 41 0.19 -6.24 -14.54
C GLU A 41 -0.53 -5.61 -13.35
N ILE A 42 -0.09 -4.43 -12.93
CA ILE A 42 -0.77 -3.64 -11.89
C ILE A 42 -1.82 -2.75 -12.56
N ILE A 43 -3.09 -3.16 -12.46
CA ILE A 43 -4.21 -2.44 -13.07
C ILE A 43 -4.63 -1.22 -12.22
N VAL A 44 -4.52 -1.31 -10.89
CA VAL A 44 -4.86 -0.23 -9.94
C VAL A 44 -3.98 -0.33 -8.69
N GLY A 45 -3.45 0.80 -8.21
CA GLY A 45 -2.71 0.87 -6.95
C GLY A 45 -1.24 0.45 -7.10
N GLY A 46 -0.75 -0.40 -6.18
CA GLY A 46 0.63 -0.88 -6.21
C GLY A 46 1.69 0.12 -5.74
N ASN A 47 1.28 1.29 -5.23
CA ASN A 47 2.19 2.22 -4.59
C ASN A 47 2.18 2.00 -3.08
N HIS A 48 3.35 2.09 -2.47
CA HIS A 48 3.55 1.98 -1.03
C HIS A 48 4.47 3.12 -0.57
N ASP A 49 4.23 3.64 0.62
CA ASP A 49 5.02 4.71 1.24
C ASP A 49 5.15 4.41 2.73
N LYS A 50 6.39 4.29 3.21
CA LYS A 50 6.71 4.02 4.62
C LYS A 50 7.05 5.27 5.42
N SER A 51 6.96 6.46 4.82
CA SER A 51 7.35 7.71 5.48
C SER A 51 6.36 8.16 6.57
N LYS A 52 5.14 7.62 6.56
CA LYS A 52 4.04 7.98 7.48
C LYS A 52 3.33 6.72 7.96
N GLY A 53 3.37 6.49 9.27
CA GLY A 53 2.77 5.33 9.95
C GLY A 53 2.86 5.52 11.46
#